data_AF-A0A973BSY3-F1
#
_entry.id   AF-A0A973BSY3-F1
#
_cell.length_a   1.000
_cell.length_b   1.000
_cell.length_c   1.000
_cell.angle_alpha   90.00
_cell.angle_beta   90.00
_cell.angle_gamma   90.00
#
_symmetry.space_group_name_H-M   'P 1'
#
loop_
_entity.id
_entity.type
_entity.pdbx_description
1 polymer ?
#
loop_
_entity_poly.entity_id
_entity_poly.type
_entity_poly.pdbx_seq_one_letter_code
_entity_poly.pdbx_strand_id
1 'polypeptide(L)'
;MKKQRPVNLDLTTIKMHPAANASILHRISGVIMVFAIGILLWTLSISLSSAEGFSQIQGYLDGFFFSFIIFGCLSALTYHLLAGIRHLFMDMGHFEELASGNATAKLIMIIWLAVSAVIGVWLW
;
A
#
# COMPACT_ATOMS: atom_id res chain seq x y z
N MET A 1 -23.93 9.36 -38.76
CA MET A 1 -23.09 9.10 -37.57
C MET A 1 -23.07 10.37 -36.72
N LYS A 2 -23.41 10.30 -35.42
CA LYS A 2 -23.34 11.49 -34.53
C LYS A 2 -21.87 11.89 -34.34
N LYS A 3 -21.56 13.18 -34.52
CA LYS A 3 -20.22 13.73 -34.29
C LYS A 3 -19.96 13.81 -32.79
N GLN A 4 -19.10 12.92 -32.27
CA GLN A 4 -18.75 12.90 -30.85
C GLN A 4 -17.72 13.99 -30.55
N ARG A 5 -17.92 14.73 -29.46
CA ARG A 5 -17.01 15.82 -29.07
C ARG A 5 -15.72 15.24 -28.45
N PRO A 6 -14.56 15.88 -28.66
CA PRO A 6 -13.33 15.47 -28.01
C PRO A 6 -13.40 15.72 -26.49
N VAL A 7 -12.67 14.90 -25.73
CA VAL A 7 -12.55 14.98 -24.26
C VAL A 7 -11.08 15.13 -23.91
N ASN A 8 -10.74 16.07 -23.04
CA ASN A 8 -9.39 16.19 -22.50
C ASN A 8 -9.24 15.28 -21.27
N LEU A 9 -8.65 14.11 -21.46
CA LEU A 9 -8.36 13.14 -20.38
C LEU A 9 -6.93 12.59 -20.47
N ASP A 10 -6.02 13.35 -21.10
CA ASP A 10 -4.61 12.99 -21.09
C ASP A 10 -4.01 13.32 -19.72
N LEU A 11 -3.91 12.29 -18.87
CA LEU A 11 -3.40 12.41 -17.50
C LEU A 11 -1.95 12.92 -17.46
N THR A 12 -1.17 12.76 -18.52
CA THR A 12 0.21 13.24 -18.59
C THR A 12 0.29 14.78 -18.64
N THR A 13 -0.80 15.43 -19.05
CA THR A 13 -0.91 16.89 -19.11
C THR A 13 -1.44 17.52 -17.82
N ILE A 14 -1.93 16.70 -16.87
CA ILE A 14 -2.61 17.15 -15.66
C ILE A 14 -1.66 17.08 -14.45
N LYS A 15 -1.43 18.21 -13.78
CA LYS A 15 -0.62 18.26 -12.56
C LYS A 15 -1.38 17.67 -11.37
N MET A 16 -0.91 16.53 -10.88
CA MET A 16 -1.45 15.89 -9.68
C MET A 16 -0.86 16.49 -8.40
N HIS A 17 -1.74 16.80 -7.44
CA HIS A 17 -1.34 17.28 -6.12
C HIS A 17 -0.98 16.10 -5.19
N PRO A 18 -0.19 16.32 -4.13
CA PRO A 18 0.15 15.27 -3.16
C PRO A 18 -1.05 14.52 -2.61
N ALA A 19 -2.16 15.20 -2.30
CA ALA A 19 -3.38 14.56 -1.83
C ALA A 19 -4.02 13.63 -2.88
N ALA A 20 -3.95 13.98 -4.17
CA ALA A 20 -4.44 13.13 -5.27
C ALA A 20 -3.59 11.86 -5.42
N ASN A 21 -2.27 12.01 -5.36
CA ASN A 21 -1.33 10.87 -5.36
C ASN A 21 -1.59 9.96 -4.15
N ALA A 22 -1.81 10.55 -2.98
CA ALA A 22 -2.08 9.78 -1.77
C ALA A 22 -3.37 8.94 -1.89
N SER A 23 -4.42 9.51 -2.48
CA SER A 23 -5.70 8.83 -2.71
C SER A 23 -5.58 7.67 -3.71
N ILE A 24 -4.90 7.86 -4.84
CA ILE A 24 -4.76 6.76 -5.83
C ILE A 24 -3.90 5.62 -5.27
N LEU A 25 -2.84 5.93 -4.53
CA LEU A 25 -2.03 4.92 -3.85
C LEU A 25 -2.85 4.15 -2.80
N HIS A 26 -3.79 4.80 -2.10
CA HIS A 26 -4.64 4.12 -1.11
C HIS A 26 -5.58 3.10 -1.78
N ARG A 27 -6.09 3.44 -2.98
CA ARG A 27 -6.90 2.52 -3.79
C ARG A 27 -6.06 1.35 -4.30
N ILE A 28 -4.87 1.62 -4.83
CA ILE A 28 -3.94 0.58 -5.31
C ILE A 28 -3.57 -0.35 -4.16
N SER A 29 -3.21 0.19 -3.00
CA SER A 29 -2.88 -0.64 -1.83
C SER A 29 -4.07 -1.46 -1.34
N GLY A 30 -5.30 -0.94 -1.43
CA GLY A 30 -6.51 -1.69 -1.13
C GLY A 30 -6.69 -2.91 -2.05
N VAL A 31 -6.46 -2.74 -3.35
CA VAL A 31 -6.48 -3.88 -4.31
C VAL A 31 -5.38 -4.89 -3.98
N ILE A 32 -4.16 -4.42 -3.66
CA ILE A 32 -3.06 -5.30 -3.25
C ILE A 32 -3.46 -6.12 -2.01
N MET A 33 -4.14 -5.50 -1.03
CA MET A 33 -4.58 -6.18 0.19
C MET A 33 -5.54 -7.36 -0.06
N VAL A 34 -6.38 -7.28 -1.10
CA VAL A 34 -7.27 -8.38 -1.50
C VAL A 34 -6.49 -9.62 -1.91
N PHE A 35 -5.33 -9.46 -2.55
CA PHE A 35 -4.46 -10.59 -2.90
C PHE A 35 -3.53 -10.98 -1.74
N ALA A 36 -3.05 -9.99 -0.99
CA ALA A 36 -2.15 -10.20 0.15
C ALA A 36 -2.79 -11.12 1.19
N ILE A 37 -4.09 -11.00 1.46
CA ILE A 37 -4.76 -11.88 2.43
C ILE A 37 -4.67 -13.35 2.03
N GLY A 38 -4.80 -13.68 0.74
CA GLY A 38 -4.65 -15.06 0.25
C GLY A 38 -3.23 -15.59 0.42
N ILE A 39 -2.22 -14.78 0.08
CA ILE A 39 -0.81 -15.11 0.24
C ILE A 39 -0.48 -15.34 1.71
N LEU A 40 -0.90 -14.42 2.59
CA LEU A 40 -0.62 -14.48 4.02
C LEU A 40 -1.35 -15.64 4.71
N LEU A 41 -2.60 -15.92 4.34
CA LEU A 41 -3.34 -17.06 4.87
C LEU A 41 -2.73 -18.39 4.42
N TRP A 42 -2.31 -18.51 3.16
CA TRP A 42 -1.59 -19.69 2.68
C TRP A 42 -0.27 -19.88 3.43
N THR A 43 0.52 -18.80 3.59
CA THR A 43 1.78 -18.81 4.34
C THR A 43 1.56 -19.26 5.78
N LEU A 44 0.57 -18.67 6.45
CA LEU A 44 0.20 -19.01 7.82
C LEU A 44 -0.24 -20.48 7.92
N SER A 45 -1.09 -20.94 7.00
CA SER A 45 -1.60 -22.31 6.99
C SER A 45 -0.49 -23.35 6.90
N ILE A 46 0.52 -23.14 6.03
CA ILE A 46 1.65 -24.07 5.91
C ILE A 46 2.59 -23.94 7.11
N SER A 47 2.83 -22.72 7.61
CA SER A 47 3.70 -22.53 8.78
C SER A 47 3.19 -23.23 10.05
N LEU A 48 1.87 -23.46 10.14
CA LEU A 48 1.22 -24.10 11.28
C LEU A 48 0.91 -25.59 11.04
N SER A 49 1.18 -26.13 9.85
CA SER A 49 0.76 -27.50 9.53
C SER A 49 1.63 -28.58 10.17
N SER A 50 2.94 -28.36 10.24
CA SER A 50 3.92 -29.25 10.88
C SER A 50 5.28 -28.56 11.03
N ALA A 51 6.25 -29.23 11.66
CA ALA A 51 7.63 -28.74 11.73
C ALA A 51 8.27 -28.59 10.34
N GLU A 52 7.99 -29.54 9.44
CA GLU A 52 8.43 -29.50 8.05
C GLU A 52 7.78 -28.34 7.28
N GLY A 53 6.48 -28.10 7.50
CA GLY A 53 5.76 -26.96 6.91
C GLY A 53 6.32 -25.61 7.36
N PHE A 54 6.64 -25.48 8.66
CA PHE A 54 7.31 -24.29 9.18
C PHE A 54 8.69 -24.07 8.52
N SER A 55 9.51 -25.13 8.46
CA SER A 55 10.83 -25.08 7.82
C SER A 55 10.74 -24.76 6.33
N GLN A 56 9.69 -25.23 5.64
CA GLN A 56 9.43 -24.89 4.24
C GLN A 56 9.18 -23.39 4.04
N ILE A 57 8.31 -22.78 4.86
CA ILE A 57 8.05 -21.33 4.79
C ILE A 57 9.30 -20.53 5.14
N GLN A 58 10.06 -20.98 6.14
CA GLN A 58 11.35 -20.37 6.47
C GLN A 58 12.30 -20.38 5.27
N GLY A 59 12.44 -21.52 4.57
CA GLY A 59 13.27 -21.61 3.37
C GLY A 59 12.80 -20.72 2.22
N TYR A 60 11.50 -20.45 2.09
CA TYR A 60 11.01 -19.45 1.14
C TYR A 60 11.37 -18.03 1.56
N LEU A 61 11.26 -17.69 2.84
CA LEU A 61 11.64 -16.37 3.38
C LEU A 61 13.16 -16.12 3.31
N ASP A 62 13.98 -17.17 3.35
CA ASP A 62 15.42 -17.03 3.08
C ASP A 62 15.68 -16.65 1.60
N GLY A 63 14.71 -16.91 0.71
CA GLY A 63 14.77 -16.55 -0.70
C GLY A 63 14.31 -15.12 -1.00
N PHE A 64 15.06 -14.42 -1.86
CA PHE A 64 14.75 -13.04 -2.24
C PHE A 64 13.34 -12.86 -2.79
N PHE A 65 12.86 -13.75 -3.67
CA PHE A 65 11.60 -13.57 -4.38
C PHE A 65 10.39 -13.57 -3.44
N PHE A 66 10.31 -14.55 -2.54
CA PHE A 66 9.17 -14.65 -1.63
C PHE A 66 9.23 -13.56 -0.55
N SER A 67 10.41 -13.26 -0.01
CA SER A 67 10.58 -12.11 0.89
C SER A 67 10.25 -10.77 0.23
N PHE A 68 10.50 -10.61 -1.07
CA PHE A 68 10.06 -9.42 -1.81
C PHE A 68 8.53 -9.32 -1.92
N ILE A 69 7.85 -10.46 -2.10
CA ILE A 69 6.37 -10.49 -2.06
C ILE A 69 5.87 -10.11 -0.67
N ILE A 70 6.42 -10.70 0.40
CA ILE A 70 6.03 -10.39 1.78
C ILE A 70 6.31 -8.92 2.13
N PHE A 71 7.46 -8.39 1.71
CA PHE A 71 7.79 -6.97 1.79
C PHE A 71 6.72 -6.11 1.11
N GLY A 72 6.32 -6.46 -0.11
CA GLY A 72 5.26 -5.78 -0.84
C GLY A 72 3.92 -5.79 -0.11
N CYS A 73 3.52 -6.95 0.44
CA CYS A 73 2.31 -7.08 1.24
C CYS A 73 2.33 -6.19 2.49
N LEU A 74 3.42 -6.22 3.25
CA LEU A 74 3.57 -5.43 4.48
C LEU A 74 3.65 -3.93 4.18
N SER A 75 4.42 -3.53 3.16
CA SER A 75 4.53 -2.14 2.71
C SER A 75 3.17 -1.59 2.25
N ALA A 76 2.40 -2.36 1.47
CA ALA A 76 1.06 -1.98 1.03
C ALA A 76 0.08 -1.88 2.22
N LEU A 77 0.12 -2.83 3.16
CA LEU A 77 -0.68 -2.79 4.39
C LEU A 77 -0.39 -1.52 5.20
N THR A 78 0.90 -1.21 5.44
CA THR A 78 1.32 -0.01 6.16
C THR A 78 0.79 1.24 5.48
N TYR A 79 0.98 1.38 4.17
CA TYR A 79 0.46 2.54 3.44
C TYR A 79 -1.07 2.64 3.52
N HIS A 80 -1.77 1.53 3.31
CA HIS A 80 -3.23 1.49 3.34
C HIS A 80 -3.78 1.92 4.70
N LEU A 81 -3.17 1.43 5.79
CA LEU A 81 -3.53 1.78 7.16
C LEU A 81 -3.27 3.26 7.46
N LEU A 82 -2.08 3.77 7.13
CA LEU A 82 -1.74 5.19 7.37
C LEU A 82 -2.67 6.13 6.60
N ALA A 83 -2.95 5.83 5.33
CA ALA A 83 -3.89 6.60 4.52
C ALA A 83 -5.33 6.47 5.03
N GLY A 84 -5.74 5.28 5.49
CA GLY A 84 -7.05 5.05 6.10
C GLY A 84 -7.23 5.85 7.40
N ILE A 85 -6.23 5.86 8.28
CA ILE A 85 -6.23 6.69 9.50
C ILE A 85 -6.32 8.16 9.13
N ARG A 86 -5.54 8.62 8.14
CA ARG A 86 -5.65 9.99 7.63
C ARG A 86 -7.06 10.31 7.14
N HIS A 87 -7.71 9.38 6.43
CA HIS A 87 -9.10 9.53 6.01
C HIS A 87 -10.05 9.65 7.20
N LEU A 88 -9.92 8.79 8.22
CA LEU A 88 -10.75 8.88 9.43
C LEU A 88 -10.58 10.22 10.15
N PHE A 89 -9.37 10.79 10.21
CA PHE A 89 -9.17 12.14 10.74
C PHE A 89 -9.89 13.21 9.92
N MET A 90 -9.87 13.09 8.59
CA MET A 90 -10.62 13.99 7.71
C MET A 90 -12.13 13.85 7.87
N ASP A 91 -12.64 12.62 8.02
CA ASP A 91 -14.07 12.37 8.25
C ASP A 91 -14.55 12.95 9.60
N MET A 92 -13.64 13.16 10.55
CA MET A 92 -13.90 13.85 11.83
C MET A 92 -13.76 15.38 11.75
N GLY A 93 -13.49 15.95 10.57
CA GLY A 93 -13.35 17.40 10.37
C GLY A 93 -11.94 17.95 10.54
N HIS A 94 -10.90 17.10 10.52
CA HIS A 94 -9.50 17.54 10.62
C HIS A 94 -8.80 17.56 9.25
N PHE A 95 -7.92 18.54 9.01
CA PHE A 95 -7.08 18.62 7.80
C PHE A 95 -7.82 18.75 6.46
N GLU A 96 -8.99 19.43 6.46
CA GLU A 96 -9.87 19.56 5.29
C GLU A 96 -9.36 20.56 4.23
N GLU A 97 -8.56 21.54 4.65
CA GLU A 97 -8.04 22.58 3.76
C GLU A 97 -6.96 22.08 2.80
N LEU A 98 -6.83 22.73 1.63
CA LEU A 98 -5.86 22.31 0.60
C LEU A 98 -4.42 22.21 1.12
N ALA A 99 -4.01 23.16 1.96
CA ALA A 99 -2.67 23.18 2.55
C ALA A 99 -2.45 22.03 3.55
N SER A 100 -3.40 21.82 4.47
CA SER A 100 -3.32 20.78 5.49
C SER A 100 -3.51 19.38 4.89
N GLY A 101 -4.40 19.23 3.91
CA GLY A 101 -4.58 18.00 3.15
C GLY A 101 -3.32 17.57 2.40
N ASN A 102 -2.60 18.51 1.77
CA ASN A 102 -1.33 18.23 1.11
C ASN A 102 -0.19 17.97 2.09
N ALA A 103 -0.15 18.67 3.23
CA ALA A 103 0.88 18.46 4.26
C ALA A 103 0.76 17.07 4.88
N THR A 104 -0.45 16.66 5.28
CA THR A 104 -0.70 15.32 5.84
C THR A 104 -0.46 14.20 4.83
N ALA A 105 -0.78 14.42 3.54
CA ALA A 105 -0.46 13.47 2.48
C ALA A 105 1.06 13.24 2.36
N LYS A 106 1.87 14.29 2.41
CA LYS A 106 3.33 14.15 2.42
C LYS A 106 3.84 13.43 3.67
N LEU A 107 3.28 13.78 4.84
CA LEU A 107 3.66 13.17 6.11
C LEU A 107 3.43 11.65 6.10
N ILE A 108 2.25 11.19 5.69
CA ILE A 108 1.98 9.74 5.65
C ILE A 108 2.87 9.00 4.65
N MET A 109 3.24 9.62 3.52
CA MET A 109 4.16 9.03 2.54
C MET A 109 5.57 8.90 3.10
N ILE A 110 6.05 9.90 3.85
CA ILE A 110 7.37 9.85 4.50
C ILE A 110 7.39 8.75 5.57
N ILE A 111 6.36 8.69 6.42
CA ILE A 111 6.24 7.65 7.46
C ILE A 111 6.18 6.27 6.80
N TRP A 112 5.39 6.11 5.74
CA TRP A 112 5.32 4.86 4.99
C TRP A 112 6.69 4.43 4.47
N LEU A 113 7.43 5.31 3.80
CA LEU A 113 8.76 4.97 3.28
C LEU A 113 9.74 4.58 4.41
N ALA A 114 9.70 5.28 5.55
CA ALA A 114 10.53 4.96 6.70
C ALA A 114 10.20 3.58 7.28
N VAL A 115 8.91 3.29 7.48
CA VAL A 115 8.46 1.99 8.00
C VAL A 115 8.75 0.88 7.01
N SER A 116 8.54 1.09 5.71
CA SER A 116 8.91 0.14 4.67
C SER A 116 10.41 -0.15 4.68
N ALA A 117 11.27 0.86 4.86
CA ALA A 117 12.71 0.61 5.00
C ALA A 117 13.03 -0.29 6.20
N VAL A 118 12.40 -0.07 7.36
CA VAL A 118 12.54 -0.92 8.55
C VAL A 118 12.05 -2.35 8.28
N ILE A 119 10.90 -2.52 7.60
CA ILE A 119 10.40 -3.83 7.19
C ILE A 119 11.39 -4.54 6.27
N GLY A 120 12.02 -3.80 5.34
CA GLY A 120 13.07 -4.33 4.49
C GLY A 120 14.24 -4.88 5.31
N VAL A 121 14.78 -4.08 6.23
CA VAL A 121 15.88 -4.51 7.13
C VAL A 121 15.49 -5.68 8.04
N TRP A 122 14.20 -5.83 8.35
CA TRP A 122 13.73 -6.96 9.16
C TRP A 122 13.62 -8.26 8.35
N LEU A 123 13.30 -8.18 7.05
CA LEU A 123 13.16 -9.33 6.17
C LEU A 123 14.48 -9.84 5.58
N TRP A 124 15.51 -8.99 5.55
CA TRP A 124 16.85 -9.28 5.01
C TRP A 124 17.94 -8.76 5.94
#